data_AF-A0A6I1HRI0-F1
#
_entry.id   AF-A0A6I1HRI0-F1
#
_cell.length_a   1.000
_cell.length_b   1.000
_cell.length_c   1.000
_cell.angle_alpha   90.00
_cell.angle_beta   90.00
_cell.angle_gamma   90.00
#
_symmetry.space_group_name_H-M   'P 1'
#
loop_
_entity.id
_entity.type
_entity.pdbx_description
1 polymer ?
#
loop_
_entity_poly.entity_id
_entity_poly.type
_entity_poly.pdbx_seq_one_letter_code
_entity_poly.pdbx_strand_id
1 'polypeptide(L)'
;MNASTETARETPGSEDAPPVAETAVTAPAPIRLDKEEIPTVLGKLRTLVQDKTRFEPHDITPLGEEDVLQDFSLQANYALEARFEQRVINGYFAPAGNDCRCGSHEVGALAHAQEKERLRRAAGKLDNALRQAGQAYNGVEAGVYLPHAVKYWHLDTCGTCHGKGRIGCHTCHGATTETCWSCHGGRTVSCNAYGCYGSGKVSCSYCSGSGTVAEQVTDYVTVQVPTTTYSNGSSHTSYHSETRTQYRTEYRSCYHCSYGKVSCTTCHGAGNVNCGTCRASGQVTCRTCSGAGDLRCNPCDGSGKVGKAAWVDVHVAPGYSVSLPKQAPDDARRIRDKESVHSLAAIASSLALAKVSIYNEDEPQEVDALYAARLRIVRLDAACNGDKHHLVAYGTDLRWLTLDDIVEKLLRGDLKALSDALAGSADDGLFSAHVQGLLTPLRDVAASELNADVIESVLSGEADHAHVDVVSADYANNVRTCVLGALRQVYTRLAKQFWWKSALAALAAAIATWFFAGRGAAAVAGLLVTGAGYWLFNRKVKAVLSEALGGERQALRAMQIAGKGRRNQLAQVLILAPASLAVLAASYGLPARVRPAAAP
;
A
#
# COMPACT_ATOMS: atom_id res chain seq x y z
N MET A 1 24.65 80.54 29.84
CA MET A 1 24.79 81.63 28.84
C MET A 1 23.99 81.22 27.62
N ASN A 2 22.97 82.02 27.30
CA ASN A 2 22.11 82.01 26.11
C ASN A 2 22.91 82.16 24.79
N ALA A 3 22.43 81.96 23.56
CA ALA A 3 21.17 81.45 22.97
C ALA A 3 21.29 81.45 21.41
N SER A 4 20.19 81.09 20.74
CA SER A 4 19.67 81.69 19.49
C SER A 4 20.30 81.24 18.15
N THR A 5 19.55 80.61 17.22
CA THR A 5 18.54 81.15 16.26
C THR A 5 19.03 82.30 15.39
N GLU A 6 18.94 82.12 14.06
CA GLU A 6 18.65 83.09 12.97
C GLU A 6 19.36 82.63 11.67
N THR A 7 18.96 82.87 10.41
CA THR A 7 17.73 83.24 9.67
C THR A 7 18.15 83.18 8.18
N ALA A 8 17.17 83.26 7.28
CA ALA A 8 17.30 83.21 5.82
C ALA A 8 17.71 84.55 5.15
N ARG A 9 17.98 84.48 3.83
CA ARG A 9 17.93 85.51 2.73
C ARG A 9 19.18 85.38 1.84
N GLU A 10 19.23 85.62 0.53
CA GLU A 10 18.35 86.13 -0.53
C GLU A 10 19.06 85.86 -1.88
N THR A 11 18.29 85.78 -2.97
CA THR A 11 18.60 85.82 -4.43
C THR A 11 19.29 87.16 -4.85
N PRO A 12 19.70 87.49 -6.13
CA PRO A 12 19.13 87.13 -7.46
C PRO A 12 20.06 87.14 -8.73
N GLY A 13 19.47 86.94 -9.93
CA GLY A 13 19.91 87.46 -11.25
C GLY A 13 20.38 86.41 -12.29
N SER A 14 20.08 86.44 -13.59
CA SER A 14 19.26 87.29 -14.47
C SER A 14 19.06 86.58 -15.84
N GLU A 15 17.91 86.83 -16.47
CA GLU A 15 17.60 87.02 -17.91
C GLU A 15 18.23 86.12 -19.01
N ASP A 16 17.36 85.43 -19.77
CA ASP A 16 17.17 85.64 -21.22
C ASP A 16 16.00 84.78 -21.79
N ALA A 17 15.15 85.41 -22.62
CA ALA A 17 14.09 84.83 -23.48
C ALA A 17 14.01 85.69 -24.77
N PRO A 18 13.39 85.32 -25.92
CA PRO A 18 12.30 84.33 -26.21
C PRO A 18 12.55 83.56 -27.58
N PRO A 19 11.60 82.92 -28.35
CA PRO A 19 10.13 82.87 -28.24
C PRO A 19 9.38 81.52 -28.48
N VAL A 20 8.15 81.52 -27.93
CA VAL A 20 6.87 80.83 -28.17
C VAL A 20 6.75 79.76 -29.27
N ALA A 21 6.26 78.57 -28.86
CA ALA A 21 5.21 77.80 -29.55
C ALA A 21 4.46 76.90 -28.55
N GLU A 22 3.15 77.14 -28.38
CA GLU A 22 2.25 76.30 -27.60
C GLU A 22 2.03 74.94 -28.26
N THR A 23 2.33 73.86 -27.55
CA THR A 23 1.74 72.53 -27.80
C THR A 23 1.33 71.94 -26.46
N ALA A 24 0.02 71.81 -26.28
CA ALA A 24 -0.58 71.10 -25.16
C ALA A 24 -0.13 69.63 -25.17
N VAL A 25 0.52 69.18 -24.10
CA VAL A 25 0.76 67.76 -23.83
C VAL A 25 0.17 67.44 -22.46
N THR A 26 -0.84 66.61 -22.52
CA THR A 26 -1.65 66.02 -21.47
C THR A 26 -0.79 65.47 -20.33
N ALA A 27 -1.17 65.78 -19.09
CA ALA A 27 -0.56 65.20 -17.89
C ALA A 27 -0.65 63.66 -17.95
N PRO A 28 0.43 62.92 -17.60
CA PRO A 28 0.38 61.47 -17.56
C PRO A 28 -0.59 61.04 -16.45
N ALA A 29 -1.56 60.21 -16.84
CA ALA A 29 -2.54 59.63 -15.94
C ALA A 29 -1.83 58.91 -14.77
N PRO A 30 -2.35 58.99 -13.54
CA PRO A 30 -1.77 58.27 -12.42
C PRO A 30 -1.90 56.78 -12.68
N ILE A 31 -0.75 56.10 -12.67
CA ILE A 31 -0.66 54.64 -12.65
C ILE A 31 -1.43 54.17 -11.42
N ARG A 32 -2.60 53.57 -11.64
CA ARG A 32 -3.30 52.82 -10.59
C ARG A 32 -2.46 51.58 -10.31
N LEU A 33 -1.82 51.58 -9.15
CA LEU A 33 -1.39 50.35 -8.51
C LEU A 33 -2.65 49.54 -8.20
N ASP A 34 -2.83 48.43 -8.89
CA ASP A 34 -3.85 47.45 -8.57
C ASP A 34 -3.66 47.03 -7.12
N LYS A 35 -4.67 47.32 -6.31
CA LYS A 35 -4.79 46.89 -4.92
C LYS A 35 -4.81 45.36 -4.98
N GLU A 36 -3.85 44.66 -4.37
CA GLU A 36 -4.02 43.23 -4.08
C GLU A 36 -5.30 43.08 -3.25
N GLU A 37 -6.39 42.68 -3.90
CA GLU A 37 -7.70 42.53 -3.27
C GLU A 37 -7.62 41.34 -2.31
N ILE A 38 -7.90 41.59 -1.03
CA ILE A 38 -8.15 40.54 -0.05
C ILE A 38 -9.17 39.58 -0.66
N PRO A 39 -8.92 38.26 -0.69
CA PRO A 39 -9.86 37.33 -1.29
C PRO A 39 -11.23 37.51 -0.62
N THR A 40 -12.26 37.71 -1.44
CA THR A 40 -13.65 37.85 -1.01
C THR A 40 -14.38 36.53 -1.21
N VAL A 41 -15.36 36.24 -0.36
CA VAL A 41 -16.17 35.01 -0.50
C VAL A 41 -16.99 35.05 -1.78
N LEU A 42 -17.52 36.23 -2.13
CA LEU A 42 -18.24 36.43 -3.39
C LEU A 42 -17.33 36.20 -4.61
N GLY A 43 -16.09 36.70 -4.58
CA GLY A 43 -15.11 36.45 -5.63
C GLY A 43 -14.81 34.96 -5.78
N LYS A 44 -14.56 34.26 -4.66
CA LYS A 44 -14.31 32.81 -4.63
C LYS A 44 -15.49 31.99 -5.16
N LEU A 45 -16.72 32.38 -4.80
CA LEU A 45 -17.94 31.74 -5.30
C LEU A 45 -18.10 31.96 -6.82
N ARG A 46 -17.86 33.18 -7.30
CA ARG A 46 -17.92 33.52 -8.72
C ARG A 46 -16.90 32.75 -9.54
N THR A 47 -15.65 32.64 -9.07
CA THR A 47 -14.64 31.80 -9.72
C THR A 47 -15.04 30.33 -9.71
N LEU A 48 -15.61 29.81 -8.62
CA LEU A 48 -16.09 28.43 -8.57
C LEU A 48 -17.18 28.18 -9.62
N VAL A 49 -18.15 29.09 -9.75
CA VAL A 49 -19.22 28.97 -10.73
C VAL A 49 -18.68 29.08 -12.15
N GLN A 50 -17.82 30.06 -12.43
CA GLN A 50 -17.22 30.27 -13.76
C GLN A 50 -16.33 29.12 -14.21
N ASP A 51 -15.52 28.57 -13.31
CA ASP A 51 -14.54 27.54 -13.66
C ASP A 51 -15.18 26.16 -13.73
N LYS A 52 -16.19 25.89 -12.89
CA LYS A 52 -16.74 24.54 -12.70
C LYS A 52 -18.15 24.34 -13.21
N THR A 53 -18.84 25.40 -13.62
CA THR A 53 -20.17 25.31 -14.21
C THR A 53 -20.23 26.11 -15.51
N ARG A 54 -21.27 25.87 -16.33
CA ARG A 54 -21.49 26.63 -17.57
C ARG A 54 -22.07 28.04 -17.35
N PHE A 55 -22.38 28.39 -16.10
CA PHE A 55 -23.14 29.60 -15.73
C PHE A 55 -22.21 30.78 -15.51
N GLU A 56 -22.73 32.00 -15.68
CA GLU A 56 -21.92 33.20 -15.54
C GLU A 56 -21.87 33.69 -14.09
N PRO A 57 -20.77 34.35 -13.66
CA PRO A 57 -20.65 34.98 -12.35
C PRO A 57 -21.78 35.93 -11.95
N HIS A 58 -22.50 36.48 -12.93
CA HIS A 58 -23.60 37.42 -12.76
C HIS A 58 -24.95 36.75 -12.43
N ASP A 59 -25.05 35.43 -12.60
CA ASP A 59 -26.24 34.65 -12.19
C ASP A 59 -26.39 34.57 -10.66
N ILE A 60 -25.33 34.94 -9.93
CA ILE A 60 -25.34 35.07 -8.48
C ILE A 60 -25.40 36.54 -8.09
N THR A 61 -26.47 36.89 -7.36
CA THR A 61 -26.68 38.24 -6.84
C THR A 61 -26.36 38.28 -5.34
N PRO A 62 -25.38 39.09 -4.89
CA PRO A 62 -25.11 39.24 -3.46
C PRO A 62 -26.23 40.05 -2.81
N LEU A 63 -26.72 39.58 -1.67
CA LEU A 63 -27.72 40.27 -0.84
C LEU A 63 -27.07 40.97 0.36
N GLY A 64 -26.00 40.39 0.91
CA GLY A 64 -25.24 40.95 2.02
C GLY A 64 -24.04 40.08 2.38
N GLU A 65 -22.97 40.70 2.90
CA GLU A 65 -21.76 40.01 3.37
C GLU A 65 -21.43 40.51 4.79
N GLU A 66 -21.22 39.57 5.71
CA GLU A 66 -20.81 39.82 7.09
C GLU A 66 -19.44 39.17 7.31
N ASP A 67 -18.41 39.95 7.66
CA ASP A 67 -17.07 39.45 7.97
C ASP A 67 -16.79 39.64 9.47
N VAL A 68 -16.67 38.54 10.20
CA VAL A 68 -16.53 38.51 11.66
C VAL A 68 -15.24 37.79 12.05
N LEU A 69 -14.49 38.40 12.96
CA LEU A 69 -13.36 37.75 13.63
C LEU A 69 -13.86 37.07 14.91
N GLN A 70 -13.93 35.74 14.88
CA GLN A 70 -14.31 34.93 16.02
C GLN A 70 -13.09 34.62 16.90
N ASP A 71 -13.11 35.10 18.15
CA ASP A 71 -12.11 34.74 19.13
C ASP A 71 -12.27 33.27 19.58
N PHE A 72 -11.16 32.55 19.72
CA PHE A 72 -11.09 31.23 20.33
C PHE A 72 -9.80 31.09 21.14
N SER A 73 -9.77 30.11 22.05
CA SER A 73 -8.60 29.82 22.86
C SER A 73 -8.08 28.41 22.55
N LEU A 74 -6.80 28.31 22.20
CA LEU A 74 -6.10 27.05 22.04
C LEU A 74 -5.30 26.79 23.31
N GLN A 75 -5.53 25.67 23.95
CA GLN A 75 -4.78 25.22 25.12
C GLN A 75 -3.83 24.10 24.70
N ALA A 76 -2.53 24.34 24.88
CA ALA A 76 -1.50 23.32 24.78
C ALA A 76 -1.13 22.88 26.20
N ASN A 77 -1.46 21.64 26.52
CA ASN A 77 -1.20 20.99 27.79
C ASN A 77 0.07 20.15 27.68
N TYR A 78 1.06 20.41 28.51
CA TYR A 78 2.30 19.64 28.52
C TYR A 78 2.39 18.84 29.81
N ALA A 79 2.10 17.55 29.72
CA ALA A 79 2.29 16.63 30.83
C ALA A 79 3.78 16.31 30.97
N LEU A 80 4.33 16.54 32.16
CA LEU A 80 5.71 16.27 32.53
C LEU A 80 5.78 15.02 33.42
N GLU A 81 6.54 14.03 32.98
CA GLU A 81 6.71 12.77 33.70
C GLU A 81 8.20 12.56 34.01
N ALA A 82 8.54 12.50 35.29
CA ALA A 82 9.87 12.07 35.73
C ALA A 82 9.95 10.54 35.67
N ARG A 83 10.75 10.01 34.76
CA ARG A 83 10.96 8.57 34.60
C ARG A 83 12.26 8.16 35.23
N PHE A 84 12.15 7.36 36.28
CA PHE A 84 13.28 6.69 36.91
C PHE A 84 13.68 5.46 36.10
N GLU A 85 14.97 5.37 35.77
CA GLU A 85 15.58 4.20 35.16
C GLU A 85 16.69 3.65 36.04
N GLN A 86 16.72 2.32 36.20
CA GLN A 86 17.82 1.62 36.87
C GLN A 86 18.27 0.44 36.02
N ARG A 87 19.58 0.35 35.80
CA ARG A 87 20.21 -0.70 34.99
C ARG A 87 21.34 -1.39 35.74
N VAL A 88 21.47 -2.68 35.50
CA VAL A 88 22.64 -3.45 35.95
C VAL A 88 23.82 -3.07 35.05
N ILE A 89 24.95 -2.78 35.69
CA ILE A 89 26.20 -2.41 35.02
C ILE A 89 27.33 -3.37 35.43
N ASN A 90 28.40 -3.38 34.67
CA ASN A 90 29.62 -4.13 34.95
C ASN A 90 30.84 -3.20 34.89
N GLY A 91 32.04 -3.76 35.05
CA GLY A 91 33.28 -2.97 35.04
C GLY A 91 33.64 -2.29 33.72
N TYR A 92 32.87 -2.48 32.64
CA TYR A 92 33.00 -1.71 31.40
C TYR A 92 32.14 -0.45 31.38
N PHE A 93 31.36 -0.20 32.43
CA PHE A 93 30.62 1.05 32.56
C PHE A 93 31.59 2.24 32.66
N ALA A 94 31.46 3.16 31.70
CA ALA A 94 32.24 4.39 31.64
C ALA A 94 31.39 5.57 32.14
N PRO A 95 31.59 6.04 33.38
CA PRO A 95 30.88 7.21 33.90
C PRO A 95 31.31 8.49 33.18
N ALA A 96 30.36 9.40 32.97
CA ALA A 96 30.64 10.76 32.54
C ALA A 96 31.21 11.60 33.71
N GLY A 97 31.82 12.75 33.41
CA GLY A 97 32.44 13.61 34.43
C GLY A 97 31.48 14.11 35.52
N ASN A 98 30.18 14.18 35.21
CA ASN A 98 29.14 14.60 36.16
C ASN A 98 28.48 13.42 36.90
N ASP A 99 28.84 12.17 36.60
CA ASP A 99 28.22 10.99 37.20
C ASP A 99 28.74 10.75 38.63
N CYS A 100 27.82 10.41 39.55
CA CYS A 100 28.11 10.30 40.97
C CYS A 100 28.25 8.84 41.40
N ARG A 101 29.41 8.49 41.95
CA ARG A 101 29.58 7.20 42.65
C ARG A 101 29.01 7.29 44.06
N CYS A 102 28.16 6.34 44.44
CA CYS A 102 27.51 6.29 45.75
C CYS A 102 27.46 4.86 46.32
N GLY A 103 26.87 4.66 47.49
CA GLY A 103 26.70 3.31 48.06
C GLY A 103 25.73 2.45 47.24
N SER A 104 25.94 1.13 47.22
CA SER A 104 25.13 0.16 46.46
C SER A 104 23.61 0.28 46.72
N HIS A 105 23.22 0.56 47.96
CA HIS A 105 21.82 0.71 48.37
C HIS A 105 21.28 2.14 48.13
N GLU A 106 22.15 3.11 47.87
CA GLU A 106 21.81 4.52 47.70
C GLU A 106 21.55 4.88 46.24
N VAL A 107 22.05 4.09 45.28
CA VAL A 107 21.96 4.36 43.83
C VAL A 107 20.54 4.75 43.40
N GLY A 108 19.54 3.93 43.76
CA GLY A 108 18.14 4.20 43.42
C GLY A 108 17.56 5.38 44.20
N ALA A 109 17.82 5.46 45.50
CA ALA A 109 17.27 6.49 46.37
C ALA A 109 17.77 7.90 46.00
N LEU A 110 19.05 8.05 45.69
CA LEU A 110 19.64 9.33 45.27
C LEU A 110 19.15 9.76 43.89
N ALA A 111 18.94 8.83 42.97
CA ALA A 111 18.34 9.12 41.67
C ALA A 111 16.87 9.57 41.83
N HIS A 112 16.05 8.84 42.60
CA HIS A 112 14.67 9.23 42.90
C HIS A 112 14.57 10.59 43.61
N ALA A 113 15.50 10.91 44.52
CA ALA A 113 15.52 12.21 45.20
C ALA A 113 15.66 13.40 44.24
N GLN A 114 16.13 13.18 43.01
CA GLN A 114 16.24 14.23 41.99
C GLN A 114 14.92 14.52 41.27
N GLU A 115 13.91 13.63 41.31
CA GLU A 115 12.69 13.74 40.49
C GLU A 115 12.03 15.12 40.57
N LYS A 116 11.78 15.60 41.78
CA LYS A 116 11.13 16.90 42.03
C LYS A 116 11.92 18.06 41.45
N GLU A 117 13.23 18.09 41.69
CA GLU A 117 14.11 19.13 41.18
C GLU A 117 14.22 19.07 39.65
N ARG A 118 14.23 17.86 39.06
CA ARG A 118 14.24 17.68 37.60
C ARG A 118 12.94 18.19 36.98
N LEU A 119 11.79 17.89 37.58
CA LEU A 119 10.48 18.39 37.14
C LEU A 119 10.45 19.92 37.19
N ARG A 120 10.87 20.54 38.29
CA ARG A 120 10.95 22.01 38.42
C ARG A 120 11.82 22.64 37.33
N ARG A 121 13.00 22.06 37.06
CA ARG A 121 13.88 22.52 35.98
C ARG A 121 13.27 22.33 34.61
N ALA A 122 12.60 21.21 34.35
CA ALA A 122 11.92 20.94 33.10
C ALA A 122 10.78 21.96 32.88
N ALA A 123 9.94 22.19 33.89
CA ALA A 123 8.86 23.17 33.85
C ALA A 123 9.37 24.59 33.64
N GLY A 124 10.43 25.02 34.36
CA GLY A 124 11.03 26.34 34.16
C GLY A 124 11.69 26.52 32.79
N LYS A 125 12.32 25.46 32.25
CA LYS A 125 12.85 25.47 30.88
C LYS A 125 11.72 25.57 29.85
N LEU A 126 10.61 24.86 30.09
CA LEU A 126 9.43 24.85 29.23
C LEU A 126 8.71 26.19 29.24
N ASP A 127 8.47 26.80 30.41
CA ASP A 127 7.88 28.14 30.53
C ASP A 127 8.74 29.19 29.80
N ASN A 128 10.05 29.15 30.00
CA ASN A 128 10.97 30.04 29.29
C ASN A 128 10.94 29.82 27.78
N ALA A 129 10.91 28.56 27.32
CA ALA A 129 10.80 28.25 25.90
C ALA A 129 9.50 28.85 25.35
N LEU A 130 8.35 28.53 25.95
CA LEU A 130 7.02 28.96 25.49
C LEU A 130 6.89 30.48 25.38
N ARG A 131 7.54 31.23 26.28
CA ARG A 131 7.55 32.70 26.26
C ARG A 131 8.47 33.31 25.22
N GLN A 132 9.33 32.54 24.56
CA GLN A 132 10.19 33.06 23.49
C GLN A 132 9.36 33.51 22.29
N ALA A 133 9.63 34.73 21.83
CA ALA A 133 8.95 35.30 20.68
C ALA A 133 9.18 34.43 19.43
N GLY A 134 8.09 34.08 18.73
CA GLY A 134 8.13 33.29 17.51
C GLY A 134 8.16 31.77 17.71
N GLN A 135 8.10 31.26 18.95
CA GLN A 135 7.93 29.82 19.14
C GLN A 135 6.52 29.40 18.71
N ALA A 136 6.46 28.39 17.85
CA ALA A 136 5.19 27.78 17.47
C ALA A 136 4.56 27.06 18.68
N TYR A 137 3.24 27.10 18.79
CA TYR A 137 2.50 26.45 19.88
C TYR A 137 2.74 24.93 19.96
N ASN A 138 3.14 24.32 18.85
CA ASN A 138 3.46 22.89 18.72
C ASN A 138 4.97 22.62 18.62
N GLY A 139 5.82 23.57 18.99
CA GLY A 139 7.28 23.46 18.86
C GLY A 139 7.96 22.50 19.84
N VAL A 140 7.21 21.88 20.76
CA VAL A 140 7.72 20.89 21.71
C VAL A 140 7.14 19.53 21.35
N GLU A 141 8.03 18.62 20.97
CA GLU A 141 7.67 17.25 20.59
C GLU A 141 7.55 16.33 21.80
N ALA A 142 6.76 15.26 21.66
CA ALA A 142 6.65 14.23 22.68
C ALA A 142 7.97 13.45 22.81
N GLY A 143 8.46 13.24 24.03
CA GLY A 143 9.69 12.49 24.26
C GLY A 143 10.51 12.99 25.45
N VAL A 144 11.82 12.71 25.44
CA VAL A 144 12.74 13.16 26.49
C VAL A 144 12.96 14.67 26.33
N TYR A 145 12.42 15.45 27.26
CA TYR A 145 12.56 16.91 27.25
C TYR A 145 13.78 17.40 28.02
N LEU A 146 14.06 16.74 29.15
CA LEU A 146 15.22 17.03 29.98
C LEU A 146 15.98 15.72 30.28
N PRO A 147 17.04 15.40 29.52
CA PRO A 147 17.85 14.19 29.75
C PRO A 147 18.59 14.29 31.08
N HIS A 148 18.93 13.15 31.68
CA HIS A 148 19.60 13.01 32.96
C HIS A 148 20.83 13.91 33.06
N ALA A 149 20.93 14.63 34.18
CA ALA A 149 22.10 15.46 34.45
C ALA A 149 23.26 14.66 35.05
N VAL A 150 22.93 13.64 35.85
CA VAL A 150 23.85 12.82 36.64
C VAL A 150 23.32 11.40 36.64
N LYS A 151 24.18 10.40 36.40
CA LYS A 151 23.89 9.01 36.75
C LYS A 151 24.50 8.70 38.10
N TYR A 152 23.68 8.17 39.00
CA TYR A 152 24.17 7.58 40.23
C TYR A 152 24.57 6.15 39.95
N TRP A 153 25.75 5.74 40.37
CA TRP A 153 26.23 4.40 40.08
C TRP A 153 27.09 3.85 41.21
N HIS A 154 27.15 2.52 41.26
CA HIS A 154 28.04 1.80 42.14
C HIS A 154 28.52 0.54 41.46
N LEU A 155 29.78 0.19 41.68
CA LEU A 155 30.38 -1.07 41.22
C LEU A 155 31.00 -1.78 42.42
N ASP A 156 30.56 -3.01 42.62
CA ASP A 156 31.09 -3.96 43.58
C ASP A 156 31.95 -5.03 42.89
N THR A 157 32.83 -5.63 43.68
CA THR A 157 33.57 -6.82 43.26
C THR A 157 32.58 -7.94 42.95
N CYS A 158 32.69 -8.55 41.78
CA CYS A 158 31.82 -9.64 41.37
C CYS A 158 31.99 -10.84 42.33
N GLY A 159 30.94 -11.18 43.08
CA GLY A 159 30.96 -12.29 44.03
C GLY A 159 31.22 -13.65 43.38
N THR A 160 30.73 -13.87 42.15
CA THR A 160 30.87 -15.15 41.43
C THR A 160 32.30 -15.49 41.02
N CYS A 161 33.11 -14.48 40.68
CA CYS A 161 34.52 -14.67 40.29
C CYS A 161 35.51 -14.05 41.27
N HIS A 162 35.02 -13.47 42.37
CA HIS A 162 35.80 -12.70 43.36
C HIS A 162 36.74 -11.67 42.70
N GLY A 163 36.24 -10.95 41.69
CA GLY A 163 37.02 -9.92 41.00
C GLY A 163 37.95 -10.40 39.88
N LYS A 164 38.08 -11.71 39.66
CA LYS A 164 39.01 -12.26 38.66
C LYS A 164 38.52 -12.13 37.21
N GLY A 165 37.22 -11.88 37.01
CA GLY A 165 36.59 -11.86 35.68
C GLY A 165 36.42 -13.24 35.04
N ARG A 166 37.04 -14.28 35.60
CA ARG A 166 36.97 -15.65 35.09
C ARG A 166 36.59 -16.61 36.20
N ILE A 167 35.88 -17.67 35.84
CA ILE A 167 35.51 -18.77 36.72
C ILE A 167 36.19 -20.04 36.22
N GLY A 168 36.59 -20.93 37.13
CA GLY A 168 37.16 -22.21 36.73
C GLY A 168 36.16 -23.00 35.88
N CYS A 169 36.63 -23.67 34.83
CA CYS A 169 35.77 -24.51 34.02
C CYS A 169 35.20 -25.65 34.88
N HIS A 170 33.88 -25.79 34.95
CA HIS A 170 33.25 -26.83 35.75
C HIS A 170 33.43 -28.25 35.17
N THR A 171 33.84 -28.37 33.90
CA THR A 171 33.99 -29.66 33.21
C THR A 171 35.40 -30.24 33.40
N CYS A 172 36.44 -29.40 33.31
CA CYS A 172 37.83 -29.84 33.47
C CYS A 172 38.49 -29.36 34.76
N HIS A 173 37.82 -28.51 35.56
CA HIS A 173 38.35 -27.92 36.79
C HIS A 173 39.74 -27.28 36.62
N GLY A 174 39.99 -26.67 35.45
CA GLY A 174 41.29 -26.07 35.12
C GLY A 174 42.29 -27.00 34.44
N ALA A 175 41.97 -28.29 34.26
CA ALA A 175 42.86 -29.24 33.60
C ALA A 175 43.03 -29.02 32.09
N THR A 176 42.22 -28.15 31.46
CA THR A 176 42.18 -27.85 30.01
C THR A 176 41.78 -29.02 29.10
N THR A 177 41.83 -30.25 29.60
CA THR A 177 41.41 -31.48 28.94
C THR A 177 40.27 -32.16 29.70
N GLU A 178 39.48 -32.97 29.00
CA GLU A 178 38.45 -33.84 29.57
C GLU A 178 38.65 -35.28 29.08
N THR A 179 38.05 -36.25 29.77
CA THR A 179 38.11 -37.66 29.35
C THR A 179 37.43 -37.80 27.99
N CYS A 180 38.07 -38.56 27.09
CA CYS A 180 37.53 -38.75 25.75
C CYS A 180 36.14 -39.39 25.83
N TRP A 181 35.11 -38.72 25.33
CA TRP A 181 33.73 -39.23 25.38
C TRP A 181 33.52 -40.47 24.52
N SER A 182 34.39 -40.72 23.53
CA SER A 182 34.26 -41.86 22.62
C SER A 182 34.86 -43.15 23.19
N CYS A 183 35.88 -43.08 24.05
CA CYS A 183 36.51 -44.26 24.66
C CYS A 183 36.47 -44.25 26.19
N HIS A 184 35.86 -43.22 26.80
CA HIS A 184 35.79 -43.01 28.25
C HIS A 184 37.16 -43.08 28.95
N GLY A 185 38.22 -42.62 28.28
CA GLY A 185 39.60 -42.71 28.78
C GLY A 185 40.33 -44.01 28.42
N GLY A 186 39.65 -45.01 27.87
CA GLY A 186 40.20 -46.33 27.52
C GLY A 186 41.17 -46.34 26.33
N ARG A 187 41.40 -45.19 25.66
CA ARG A 187 42.30 -44.99 24.50
C ARG A 187 41.95 -45.78 23.23
N THR A 188 41.25 -46.89 23.34
CA THR A 188 40.76 -47.72 22.26
C THR A 188 39.23 -47.79 22.27
N VAL A 189 38.64 -48.15 21.15
CA VAL A 189 37.21 -48.43 21.00
C VAL A 189 37.03 -49.78 20.32
N SER A 190 35.91 -50.44 20.59
CA SER A 190 35.57 -51.71 19.94
C SER A 190 35.53 -51.55 18.42
N CYS A 191 36.14 -52.49 17.70
CA CYS A 191 36.18 -52.48 16.25
C CYS A 191 34.76 -52.66 15.68
N ASN A 192 34.24 -51.62 15.05
CA ASN A 192 32.90 -51.59 14.44
C ASN A 192 32.90 -52.01 12.96
N ALA A 193 34.01 -52.54 12.44
CA ALA A 193 34.07 -53.06 11.08
C ALA A 193 32.96 -54.10 10.85
N TYR A 194 32.34 -54.05 9.67
CA TYR A 194 31.19 -54.88 9.32
C TYR A 194 31.50 -56.37 9.55
N GLY A 195 30.68 -57.03 10.38
CA GLY A 195 30.85 -58.44 10.75
C GLY A 195 31.89 -58.74 11.83
N CYS A 196 32.63 -57.73 12.34
CA CYS A 196 33.59 -57.87 13.44
C CYS A 196 32.96 -57.53 14.78
N TYR A 197 32.42 -56.32 14.92
CA TYR A 197 31.73 -55.83 16.14
C TYR A 197 32.46 -56.19 17.45
N GLY A 198 33.76 -55.94 17.53
CA GLY A 198 34.57 -56.23 18.72
C GLY A 198 35.15 -57.65 18.81
N SER A 199 34.71 -58.59 17.98
CA SER A 199 35.16 -60.00 18.08
C SER A 199 36.56 -60.29 17.53
N GLY A 200 37.16 -59.33 16.80
CA GLY A 200 38.44 -59.50 16.10
C GLY A 200 38.36 -60.35 14.84
N LYS A 201 37.20 -60.95 14.53
CA LYS A 201 37.03 -61.88 13.41
C LYS A 201 35.81 -61.51 12.56
N VAL A 202 35.90 -61.70 11.25
CA VAL A 202 34.79 -61.53 10.31
C VAL A 202 34.47 -62.86 9.62
N SER A 203 33.25 -63.00 9.10
CA SER A 203 32.88 -64.19 8.33
C SER A 203 33.71 -64.30 7.05
N CYS A 204 34.21 -65.50 6.77
CA CYS A 204 34.96 -65.79 5.56
C CYS A 204 34.03 -65.67 4.34
N SER A 205 34.42 -64.85 3.37
CA SER A 205 33.67 -64.67 2.11
C SER A 205 33.67 -65.93 1.25
N TYR A 206 34.78 -66.68 1.22
CA TYR A 206 34.92 -67.89 0.39
C TYR A 206 33.98 -69.03 0.76
N CYS A 207 33.57 -69.13 2.03
CA CYS A 207 32.60 -70.12 2.50
C CYS A 207 31.34 -69.48 3.08
N SER A 208 31.18 -68.17 2.94
CA SER A 208 30.07 -67.40 3.55
C SER A 208 29.87 -67.66 5.05
N GLY A 209 30.94 -68.01 5.77
CA GLY A 209 30.89 -68.32 7.20
C GLY A 209 30.57 -69.77 7.58
N SER A 210 30.32 -70.67 6.63
CA SER A 210 30.04 -72.10 6.93
C SER A 210 31.26 -72.88 7.40
N GLY A 211 32.47 -72.43 7.02
CA GLY A 211 33.73 -73.15 7.24
C GLY A 211 33.97 -74.30 6.26
N THR A 212 33.03 -74.58 5.36
CA THR A 212 33.12 -75.63 4.33
C THR A 212 32.70 -75.11 2.96
N VAL A 213 33.28 -75.66 1.91
CA VAL A 213 32.92 -75.38 0.51
C VAL A 213 32.39 -76.65 -0.15
N ALA A 214 31.34 -76.50 -0.95
CA ALA A 214 30.73 -77.60 -1.69
C ALA A 214 31.45 -77.78 -3.03
N GLU A 215 31.91 -79.01 -3.30
CA GLU A 215 32.56 -79.40 -4.53
C GLU A 215 31.72 -80.50 -5.20
N GLN A 216 31.49 -80.39 -6.51
CA GLN A 216 30.78 -81.43 -7.27
C GLN A 216 31.78 -82.49 -7.71
N VAL A 217 31.64 -83.70 -7.19
CA VAL A 217 32.46 -84.84 -7.56
C VAL A 217 31.63 -85.74 -8.48
N THR A 218 32.21 -86.16 -9.60
CA THR A 218 31.57 -87.10 -10.53
C THR A 218 31.83 -88.53 -10.09
N ASP A 219 30.76 -89.27 -9.84
CA ASP A 219 30.77 -90.69 -9.55
C ASP A 219 30.17 -91.48 -10.73
N TYR A 220 30.52 -92.74 -10.88
CA TYR A 220 30.07 -93.60 -11.97
C TYR A 220 29.27 -94.77 -11.42
N VAL A 221 27.97 -94.81 -11.73
CA VAL A 221 27.06 -95.85 -11.24
C VAL A 221 26.59 -96.72 -12.40
N THR A 222 26.67 -98.03 -12.23
CA THR A 222 26.17 -99.01 -13.21
C THR A 222 24.67 -99.19 -13.07
N VAL A 223 23.92 -98.93 -14.14
CA VAL A 223 22.45 -99.03 -14.18
C VAL A 223 22.05 -100.05 -15.25
N GLN A 224 21.04 -100.87 -14.98
CA GLN A 224 20.51 -101.83 -15.96
C GLN A 224 19.57 -101.11 -16.95
N VAL A 225 19.88 -101.20 -18.24
CA VAL A 225 19.12 -100.54 -19.31
C VAL A 225 18.42 -101.60 -20.18
N PRO A 226 17.09 -101.55 -20.33
CA PRO A 226 16.36 -102.44 -21.22
C PRO A 226 16.55 -102.05 -22.68
N THR A 227 16.92 -103.02 -23.52
CA THR A 227 16.95 -102.91 -24.98
C THR A 227 15.95 -103.90 -25.57
N THR A 228 14.91 -103.38 -26.21
CA THR A 228 13.86 -104.18 -26.84
C THR A 228 14.13 -104.33 -28.34
N THR A 229 14.29 -105.57 -28.82
CA THR A 229 14.51 -105.91 -30.23
C THR A 229 13.27 -106.60 -30.80
N TYR A 230 12.92 -106.31 -32.06
CA TYR A 230 11.76 -106.90 -32.75
C TYR A 230 12.24 -107.83 -33.86
N SER A 231 11.85 -109.10 -33.84
CA SER A 231 12.16 -110.07 -34.91
C SER A 231 10.94 -110.94 -35.21
N ASN A 232 10.61 -111.14 -36.49
CA ASN A 232 9.52 -112.02 -36.95
C ASN A 232 8.18 -111.81 -36.20
N GLY A 233 7.81 -110.55 -35.94
CA GLY A 233 6.54 -110.20 -35.29
C GLY A 233 6.50 -110.38 -33.76
N SER A 234 7.61 -110.70 -33.10
CA SER A 234 7.72 -110.82 -31.64
C SER A 234 8.78 -109.85 -31.09
N SER A 235 8.52 -109.21 -29.94
CA SER A 235 9.49 -108.36 -29.24
C SER A 235 10.23 -109.12 -28.14
N HIS A 236 11.56 -109.02 -28.10
CA HIS A 236 12.41 -109.56 -27.03
C HIS A 236 13.13 -108.41 -26.32
N THR A 237 12.90 -108.24 -25.02
CA THR A 237 13.61 -107.24 -24.21
C THR A 237 14.79 -107.91 -23.51
N SER A 238 16.00 -107.44 -23.80
CA SER A 238 17.23 -107.83 -23.11
C SER A 238 17.74 -106.68 -22.25
N TYR A 239 18.22 -106.96 -21.04
CA TYR A 239 18.82 -105.94 -20.18
C TYR A 239 20.33 -106.00 -20.33
N HIS A 240 20.96 -104.84 -20.49
CA HIS A 240 22.41 -104.71 -20.42
C HIS A 240 22.79 -103.60 -19.44
N SER A 241 23.90 -103.79 -18.73
CA SER A 241 24.42 -102.79 -17.80
C SER A 241 25.10 -101.66 -18.57
N GLU A 242 24.68 -100.42 -18.32
CA GLU A 242 25.35 -99.19 -18.80
C GLU A 242 25.91 -98.42 -17.60
N THR A 243 27.09 -97.83 -17.73
CA THR A 243 27.65 -96.96 -16.68
C THR A 243 27.23 -95.53 -16.94
N ARG A 244 26.56 -94.89 -15.97
CA ARG A 244 26.13 -93.48 -16.06
C ARG A 244 26.83 -92.63 -15.01
N THR A 245 27.17 -91.40 -15.40
CA THR A 245 27.73 -90.39 -14.49
C THR A 245 26.65 -89.86 -13.56
N GLN A 246 26.91 -89.91 -12.25
CA GLN A 246 26.10 -89.29 -11.22
C GLN A 246 26.94 -88.22 -10.51
N TYR A 247 26.42 -87.01 -10.41
CA TYR A 247 27.09 -85.95 -9.66
C TYR A 247 26.72 -86.03 -8.18
N ARG A 248 27.72 -86.01 -7.31
CA ARG A 248 27.55 -85.99 -5.85
C ARG A 248 28.27 -84.76 -5.28
N THR A 249 27.56 -83.99 -4.45
CA THR A 249 28.16 -82.88 -3.71
C THR A 249 28.94 -83.41 -2.51
N GLU A 250 30.24 -83.11 -2.43
CA GLU A 250 31.07 -83.30 -1.24
C GLU A 250 31.38 -81.96 -0.57
N TYR A 251 31.47 -81.95 0.76
CA TYR A 251 31.84 -80.75 1.54
C TYR A 251 33.28 -80.89 2.04
N ARG A 252 34.16 -79.95 1.65
CA ARG A 252 35.54 -79.87 2.14
C ARG A 252 35.74 -78.67 3.04
N SER A 253 36.70 -78.74 3.97
CA SER A 253 37.06 -77.59 4.82
C SER A 253 37.62 -76.45 3.97
N CYS A 254 37.19 -75.22 4.25
CA CYS A 254 37.65 -74.04 3.53
C CYS A 254 39.07 -73.64 3.95
N TYR A 255 40.04 -73.71 3.04
CA TYR A 255 41.46 -73.39 3.32
C TYR A 255 41.77 -71.91 3.59
N HIS A 256 40.85 -71.00 3.24
CA HIS A 256 41.04 -69.55 3.43
C HIS A 256 40.60 -69.05 4.82
N CYS A 257 40.12 -69.94 5.70
CA CYS A 257 39.61 -69.54 7.00
C CYS A 257 39.83 -70.60 8.09
N SER A 258 39.64 -70.20 9.34
CA SER A 258 39.57 -71.12 10.46
C SER A 258 38.12 -71.17 10.93
N TYR A 259 37.45 -72.31 10.67
CA TYR A 259 36.05 -72.56 11.05
C TYR A 259 35.09 -71.46 10.58
N GLY A 260 35.22 -71.03 9.32
CA GLY A 260 34.32 -70.03 8.71
C GLY A 260 34.64 -68.58 9.08
N LYS A 261 35.69 -68.32 9.85
CA LYS A 261 36.09 -66.97 10.27
C LYS A 261 37.50 -66.63 9.81
N VAL A 262 37.73 -65.36 9.47
CA VAL A 262 39.04 -64.78 9.16
C VAL A 262 39.30 -63.58 10.08
N SER A 263 40.57 -63.26 10.34
CA SER A 263 40.93 -62.09 11.12
C SER A 263 40.41 -60.82 10.47
N CYS A 264 39.79 -59.95 11.27
CA CYS A 264 39.33 -58.66 10.78
C CYS A 264 40.53 -57.81 10.34
N THR A 265 40.48 -57.25 9.12
CA THR A 265 41.56 -56.42 8.57
C THR A 265 41.67 -55.05 9.24
N THR A 266 40.57 -54.52 9.79
CA THR A 266 40.53 -53.20 10.44
C THR A 266 41.17 -53.18 11.82
N CYS A 267 41.04 -54.28 12.60
CA CYS A 267 41.66 -54.40 13.93
C CYS A 267 42.76 -55.45 14.00
N HIS A 268 43.11 -56.08 12.87
CA HIS A 268 44.13 -57.14 12.77
C HIS A 268 43.96 -58.28 13.80
N GLY A 269 42.72 -58.61 14.16
CA GLY A 269 42.43 -59.65 15.16
C GLY A 269 42.34 -59.17 16.61
N ALA A 270 42.69 -57.92 16.93
CA ALA A 270 42.70 -57.40 18.30
C ALA A 270 41.31 -57.11 18.87
N GLY A 271 40.29 -57.03 18.02
CA GLY A 271 38.91 -56.70 18.42
C GLY A 271 38.68 -55.22 18.75
N ASN A 272 39.73 -54.46 19.02
CA ASN A 272 39.68 -53.02 19.29
C ASN A 272 40.59 -52.24 18.34
N VAL A 273 40.27 -50.97 18.11
CA VAL A 273 41.09 -50.03 17.35
C VAL A 273 41.38 -48.78 18.17
N ASN A 274 42.45 -48.06 17.84
CA ASN A 274 42.76 -46.80 18.48
C ASN A 274 41.59 -45.82 18.33
N CYS A 275 41.20 -45.16 19.42
CA CYS A 275 40.14 -44.18 19.39
C CYS A 275 40.58 -42.99 18.52
N GLY A 276 39.91 -42.77 17.39
CA GLY A 276 40.23 -41.68 16.47
C GLY A 276 40.02 -40.29 17.10
N THR A 277 38.99 -40.15 17.95
CA THR A 277 38.62 -38.88 18.61
C THR A 277 39.74 -38.33 19.50
N CYS A 278 40.44 -39.20 20.25
CA CYS A 278 41.55 -38.79 21.12
C CYS A 278 42.93 -39.20 20.60
N ARG A 279 43.00 -39.82 19.41
CA ARG A 279 44.23 -40.39 18.83
C ARG A 279 44.98 -41.26 19.85
N ALA A 280 44.25 -42.11 20.56
CA ALA A 280 44.76 -42.99 21.62
C ALA A 280 45.36 -42.31 22.87
N SER A 281 45.23 -40.99 23.05
CA SER A 281 45.68 -40.32 24.29
C SER A 281 44.75 -40.61 25.49
N GLY A 282 43.47 -40.88 25.23
CA GLY A 282 42.42 -41.06 26.24
C GLY A 282 41.84 -39.75 26.77
N GLN A 283 42.41 -38.61 26.38
CA GLN A 283 41.92 -37.28 26.72
C GLN A 283 41.66 -36.46 25.46
N VAL A 284 40.78 -35.48 25.56
CA VAL A 284 40.46 -34.54 24.50
C VAL A 284 40.47 -33.14 25.08
N THR A 285 40.73 -32.13 24.26
CA THR A 285 40.61 -30.73 24.70
C THR A 285 39.22 -30.51 25.28
N CYS A 286 39.14 -29.90 26.46
CA CYS A 286 37.86 -29.68 27.13
C CYS A 286 36.95 -28.87 26.21
N ARG A 287 35.75 -29.41 25.94
CA ARG A 287 34.82 -28.79 24.98
C ARG A 287 34.19 -27.53 25.54
N THR A 288 34.03 -27.46 26.86
CA THR A 288 33.38 -26.33 27.55
C THR A 288 34.25 -25.08 27.56
N CYS A 289 35.57 -25.20 27.79
CA CYS A 289 36.49 -24.05 27.82
C CYS A 289 37.44 -23.99 26.62
N SER A 290 37.30 -24.89 25.66
CA SER A 290 38.16 -25.00 24.47
C SER A 290 39.67 -25.02 24.80
N GLY A 291 40.04 -25.62 25.93
CA GLY A 291 41.44 -25.68 26.40
C GLY A 291 41.93 -24.48 27.22
N ALA A 292 41.10 -23.47 27.50
CA ALA A 292 41.51 -22.33 28.34
C ALA A 292 41.63 -22.67 29.83
N GLY A 293 40.93 -23.70 30.31
CA GLY A 293 40.85 -24.09 31.73
C GLY A 293 39.91 -23.21 32.57
N ASP A 294 39.59 -22.02 32.07
CA ASP A 294 38.64 -21.09 32.67
C ASP A 294 37.54 -20.67 31.69
N LEU A 295 36.49 -20.07 32.22
CA LEU A 295 35.36 -19.51 31.50
C LEU A 295 35.22 -18.03 31.86
N ARG A 296 34.83 -17.22 30.89
CA ARG A 296 34.47 -15.82 31.15
C ARG A 296 33.30 -15.79 32.14
N CYS A 297 33.42 -14.98 33.18
CA CYS A 297 32.38 -14.85 34.18
C CYS A 297 31.20 -14.06 33.59
N ASN A 298 30.08 -14.73 33.30
CA ASN A 298 28.90 -14.11 32.69
C ASN A 298 28.34 -12.92 33.49
N PRO A 299 28.17 -12.98 34.83
CA PRO A 299 27.62 -11.85 35.59
C PRO A 299 28.38 -10.52 35.44
N CYS A 300 29.70 -10.56 35.30
CA CYS A 300 30.54 -9.36 35.13
C CYS A 300 31.07 -9.20 33.70
N ASP A 301 30.69 -10.09 32.81
CA ASP A 301 31.20 -10.19 31.45
C ASP A 301 32.75 -10.13 31.37
N GLY A 302 33.45 -10.74 32.34
CA GLY A 302 34.92 -10.71 32.36
C GLY A 302 35.57 -9.50 33.04
N SER A 303 34.81 -8.46 33.40
CA SER A 303 35.35 -7.24 34.00
C SER A 303 35.74 -7.38 35.48
N GLY A 304 35.29 -8.45 36.15
CA GLY A 304 35.47 -8.64 37.60
C GLY A 304 34.59 -7.76 38.48
N LYS A 305 33.80 -6.85 37.91
CA LYS A 305 32.93 -5.93 38.65
C LYS A 305 31.48 -6.01 38.16
N VAL A 306 30.54 -5.85 39.09
CA VAL A 306 29.10 -5.78 38.83
C VAL A 306 28.50 -4.69 39.68
N GLY A 307 27.39 -4.12 39.25
CA GLY A 307 26.74 -3.08 40.03
C GLY A 307 25.50 -2.54 39.37
N LYS A 308 25.11 -1.33 39.76
CA LYS A 308 23.89 -0.67 39.29
C LYS A 308 24.17 0.78 38.94
N ALA A 309 23.48 1.29 37.93
CA ALA A 309 23.37 2.71 37.64
C ALA A 309 21.90 3.09 37.60
N ALA A 310 21.56 4.25 38.16
CA ALA A 310 20.21 4.81 38.11
C ALA A 310 20.24 6.30 37.80
N TRP A 311 19.20 6.77 37.12
CA TRP A 311 19.01 8.17 36.77
C TRP A 311 17.53 8.46 36.55
N VAL A 312 17.22 9.74 36.36
CA VAL A 312 15.87 10.22 36.08
C VAL A 312 15.92 11.09 34.84
N ASP A 313 15.13 10.74 33.84
CA ASP A 313 14.85 11.56 32.66
C ASP A 313 13.46 12.20 32.80
N VAL A 314 13.27 13.44 32.31
CA VAL A 314 11.93 14.04 32.28
C VAL A 314 11.40 13.97 30.86
N HIS A 315 10.26 13.32 30.71
CA HIS A 315 9.52 13.23 29.47
C HIS A 315 8.42 14.28 29.43
N VAL A 316 8.14 14.79 28.22
CA VAL A 316 7.01 15.66 27.95
C VAL A 316 6.05 14.98 26.99
N ALA A 317 4.76 15.10 27.25
CA ALA A 317 3.68 14.68 26.37
C ALA A 317 2.74 15.87 26.12
N PRO A 318 2.79 16.50 24.92
CA PRO A 318 1.88 17.59 24.57
C PRO A 318 0.50 17.06 24.18
N GLY A 319 -0.55 17.70 24.69
CA GLY A 319 -1.94 17.57 24.27
C GLY A 319 -2.50 18.93 23.87
N TYR A 320 -3.41 18.96 22.89
CA TYR A 320 -3.97 20.22 22.38
C TYR A 320 -5.49 20.19 22.41
N SER A 321 -6.10 21.28 22.86
CA SER A 321 -7.55 21.45 22.85
C SER A 321 -7.93 22.86 22.43
N VAL A 322 -9.14 23.02 21.91
CA VAL A 322 -9.69 24.32 21.51
C VAL A 322 -10.99 24.56 22.25
N SER A 323 -11.10 25.74 22.85
CA SER A 323 -12.30 26.21 23.53
C SER A 323 -12.80 27.49 22.87
N LEU A 324 -14.12 27.59 22.79
CA LEU A 324 -14.84 28.75 22.27
C LEU A 324 -15.48 29.52 23.44
N PRO A 325 -15.67 30.85 23.31
CA PRO A 325 -16.47 31.61 24.26
C PRO A 325 -17.88 31.05 24.41
N LYS A 326 -18.49 31.19 25.59
CA LYS A 326 -19.84 30.65 25.89
C LYS A 326 -20.91 31.14 24.89
N GLN A 327 -20.75 32.36 24.38
CA GLN A 327 -21.66 33.01 23.44
C GLN A 327 -21.26 32.82 21.97
N ALA A 328 -20.40 31.85 21.66
CA ALA A 328 -19.96 31.62 20.28
C ALA A 328 -21.14 31.18 19.38
N PRO A 329 -21.22 31.73 18.15
CA PRO A 329 -22.24 31.39 17.17
C PRO A 329 -22.13 29.92 16.75
N ASP A 330 -23.24 29.36 16.27
CA ASP A 330 -23.31 27.94 15.91
C ASP A 330 -22.33 27.56 14.79
N ASP A 331 -22.08 28.48 13.85
CA ASP A 331 -21.07 28.28 12.79
C ASP A 331 -19.68 28.01 13.36
N ALA A 332 -19.27 28.77 14.38
CA ALA A 332 -17.97 28.59 15.02
C ALA A 332 -17.87 27.23 15.72
N ARG A 333 -18.96 26.75 16.32
CA ARG A 333 -19.02 25.42 16.93
C ARG A 333 -18.91 24.33 15.86
N ARG A 334 -19.65 24.45 14.75
CA ARG A 334 -19.56 23.53 13.61
C ARG A 334 -18.16 23.48 13.01
N ILE A 335 -17.49 24.63 12.89
CA ILE A 335 -16.10 24.69 12.41
C ILE A 335 -15.15 23.98 13.39
N ARG A 336 -15.28 24.24 14.69
CA ARG A 336 -14.48 23.54 15.72
C ARG A 336 -14.68 22.02 15.67
N ASP A 337 -15.90 21.56 15.44
CA ASP A 337 -16.21 20.13 15.42
C ASP A 337 -15.79 19.45 14.10
N LYS A 338 -15.74 20.21 12.99
CA LYS A 338 -15.27 19.74 11.68
C LYS A 338 -13.75 19.69 11.56
N GLU A 339 -13.04 20.66 12.13
CA GLU A 339 -11.61 20.84 11.95
C GLU A 339 -10.77 20.28 13.11
N SER A 340 -9.57 19.80 12.79
CA SER A 340 -8.60 19.45 13.83
C SER A 340 -8.03 20.71 14.51
N VAL A 341 -7.54 20.57 15.75
CA VAL A 341 -6.89 21.67 16.48
C VAL A 341 -5.74 22.29 15.68
N HIS A 342 -4.97 21.46 14.97
CA HIS A 342 -3.86 21.93 14.13
C HIS A 342 -4.33 22.66 12.87
N SER A 343 -5.40 22.18 12.25
CA SER A 343 -6.03 22.87 11.11
C SER A 343 -6.49 24.26 11.53
N LEU A 344 -7.18 24.37 12.67
CA LEU A 344 -7.69 25.63 13.21
C LEU A 344 -6.57 26.63 13.51
N ALA A 345 -5.46 26.16 14.09
CA ALA A 345 -4.30 27.00 14.36
C ALA A 345 -3.65 27.53 13.06
N ALA A 346 -3.61 26.71 12.00
CA ALA A 346 -3.00 27.10 10.72
C ALA A 346 -3.83 28.11 9.93
N ILE A 347 -5.17 28.02 10.01
CA ILE A 347 -6.09 28.94 9.29
C ILE A 347 -6.49 30.16 10.13
N ALA A 348 -6.04 30.25 11.39
CA ALA A 348 -6.28 31.39 12.25
C ALA A 348 -5.58 32.64 11.70
N SER A 349 -6.26 33.79 11.79
CA SER A 349 -5.71 35.09 11.38
C SER A 349 -4.63 35.60 12.34
N SER A 350 -4.68 35.16 13.60
CA SER A 350 -3.64 35.44 14.59
C SER A 350 -3.62 34.34 15.65
N LEU A 351 -2.44 34.02 16.16
CA LEU A 351 -2.24 33.12 17.28
C LEU A 351 -1.15 33.72 18.19
N ALA A 352 -1.51 34.09 19.41
CA ALA A 352 -0.59 34.70 20.35
C ALA A 352 -0.68 34.03 21.72
N LEU A 353 0.47 33.83 22.37
CA LEU A 353 0.51 33.30 23.73
C LEU A 353 -0.14 34.31 24.69
N ALA A 354 -1.21 33.90 25.36
CA ALA A 354 -1.94 34.73 26.31
C ALA A 354 -1.45 34.49 27.76
N LYS A 355 -1.27 33.23 28.14
CA LYS A 355 -0.89 32.85 29.51
C LYS A 355 -0.18 31.50 29.51
N VAL A 356 0.82 31.35 30.38
CA VAL A 356 1.36 30.04 30.77
C VAL A 356 1.04 29.85 32.26
N SER A 357 0.55 28.67 32.63
CA SER A 357 0.26 28.26 33.99
C SER A 357 0.94 26.94 34.30
N ILE A 358 1.67 26.92 35.41
CA ILE A 358 2.29 25.70 35.94
C ILE A 358 1.42 25.26 37.11
N TYR A 359 0.89 24.03 37.06
CA TYR A 359 0.15 23.49 38.21
C TYR A 359 1.13 22.89 39.19
N ASN A 360 0.92 23.19 40.48
CA ASN A 360 1.74 22.72 41.58
C ASN A 360 3.24 23.03 41.39
N GLU A 361 3.66 24.25 41.75
CA GLU A 361 5.05 24.71 41.60
C GLU A 361 6.06 23.81 42.33
N ASP A 362 5.62 23.10 43.38
CA ASP A 362 6.48 22.19 44.12
C ASP A 362 6.77 20.89 43.37
N GLU A 363 5.85 20.41 42.54
CA GLU A 363 6.01 19.19 41.75
C GLU A 363 5.22 19.34 40.44
N PRO A 364 5.79 20.07 39.46
CA PRO A 364 5.07 20.44 38.26
C PRO A 364 4.99 19.25 37.30
N GLN A 365 3.83 18.59 37.31
CA GLN A 365 3.50 17.49 36.41
C GLN A 365 2.77 17.98 35.16
N GLU A 366 2.37 19.24 35.12
CA GLU A 366 1.56 19.80 34.04
C GLU A 366 1.87 21.29 33.86
N VAL A 367 2.17 21.66 32.62
CA VAL A 367 2.37 23.05 32.20
C VAL A 367 1.36 23.34 31.10
N ASP A 368 0.47 24.29 31.33
CA ASP A 368 -0.54 24.72 30.38
C ASP A 368 -0.11 26.02 29.71
N ALA A 369 -0.14 26.05 28.38
CA ALA A 369 0.02 27.25 27.58
C ALA A 369 -1.30 27.58 26.88
N LEU A 370 -1.89 28.72 27.23
CA LEU A 370 -3.09 29.24 26.61
C LEU A 370 -2.73 30.25 25.53
N TYR A 371 -3.17 29.99 24.31
CA TYR A 371 -3.01 30.87 23.16
C TYR A 371 -4.37 31.49 22.80
N ALA A 372 -4.40 32.82 22.70
CA ALA A 372 -5.54 33.54 22.17
C ALA A 372 -5.43 33.62 20.64
N ALA A 373 -6.49 33.22 19.96
CA ALA A 373 -6.51 33.17 18.50
C ALA A 373 -7.79 33.77 17.93
N ARG A 374 -7.71 34.20 16.67
CA ARG A 374 -8.83 34.78 15.93
C ARG A 374 -9.05 34.04 14.64
N LEU A 375 -10.26 33.56 14.42
CA LEU A 375 -10.69 32.92 13.20
C LEU A 375 -11.58 33.87 12.40
N ARG A 376 -11.20 34.17 11.16
CA ARG A 376 -12.07 34.89 10.22
C ARG A 376 -13.22 33.99 9.79
N ILE A 377 -14.46 34.43 9.98
CA ILE A 377 -15.67 33.77 9.49
C ILE A 377 -16.45 34.78 8.67
N VAL A 378 -16.72 34.45 7.42
CA VAL A 378 -17.44 35.30 6.49
C VAL A 378 -18.76 34.62 6.12
N ARG A 379 -19.86 35.34 6.31
CA ARG A 379 -21.21 34.92 5.93
C ARG A 379 -21.65 35.73 4.73
N LEU A 380 -22.09 35.04 3.68
CA LEU A 380 -22.56 35.65 2.45
C LEU A 380 -24.00 35.20 2.20
N ASP A 381 -24.92 36.15 2.20
CA ASP A 381 -26.25 35.94 1.66
C ASP A 381 -26.23 36.21 0.15
N ALA A 382 -26.59 35.21 -0.63
CA ALA A 382 -26.66 35.32 -2.09
C ALA A 382 -28.03 34.84 -2.59
N ALA A 383 -28.50 35.41 -3.68
CA ALA A 383 -29.67 34.94 -4.40
C ALA A 383 -29.29 34.36 -5.76
N CYS A 384 -29.88 33.21 -6.08
CA CYS A 384 -29.75 32.49 -7.34
C CYS A 384 -31.15 32.06 -7.78
N ASN A 385 -31.54 32.38 -9.01
CA ASN A 385 -32.87 32.04 -9.57
C ASN A 385 -34.07 32.48 -8.70
N GLY A 386 -33.93 33.56 -7.92
CA GLY A 386 -34.95 34.09 -7.02
C GLY A 386 -34.99 33.47 -5.62
N ASP A 387 -34.26 32.38 -5.37
CA ASP A 387 -34.09 31.77 -4.05
C ASP A 387 -32.92 32.39 -3.30
N LYS A 388 -33.05 32.58 -1.98
CA LYS A 388 -31.98 33.06 -1.10
C LYS A 388 -31.19 31.89 -0.53
N HIS A 389 -29.88 32.08 -0.42
CA HIS A 389 -28.92 31.10 0.07
C HIS A 389 -27.96 31.74 1.08
N HIS A 390 -27.66 31.02 2.17
CA HIS A 390 -26.76 31.48 3.23
C HIS A 390 -25.45 30.68 3.23
N LEU A 391 -24.39 31.29 2.71
CA LEU A 391 -23.08 30.66 2.60
C LEU A 391 -22.19 31.08 3.76
N VAL A 392 -21.38 30.15 4.25
CA VAL A 392 -20.41 30.45 5.31
C VAL A 392 -19.05 29.92 4.90
N ALA A 393 -18.05 30.80 4.92
CA ALA A 393 -16.65 30.47 4.71
C ALA A 393 -15.80 30.90 5.90
N TYR A 394 -14.67 30.24 6.13
CA TYR A 394 -13.81 30.53 7.29
C TYR A 394 -12.31 30.36 6.98
N GLY A 395 -11.49 30.96 7.84
CA GLY A 395 -10.05 30.92 7.74
C GLY A 395 -9.47 31.95 6.77
N THR A 396 -8.14 32.08 6.77
CA THR A 396 -7.41 32.93 5.83
C THR A 396 -7.52 32.46 4.37
N ASP A 397 -7.80 31.18 4.15
CA ASP A 397 -7.99 30.53 2.86
C ASP A 397 -9.47 30.42 2.41
N LEU A 398 -10.41 30.94 3.22
CA LEU A 398 -11.86 30.97 2.96
C LEU A 398 -12.46 29.60 2.65
N ARG A 399 -12.17 28.58 3.47
CA ARG A 399 -12.77 27.25 3.32
C ARG A 399 -14.29 27.30 3.48
N TRP A 400 -15.01 26.52 2.68
CA TRP A 400 -16.46 26.45 2.77
C TRP A 400 -16.90 25.60 3.97
N LEU A 401 -17.65 26.21 4.90
CA LEU A 401 -18.42 25.48 5.90
C LEU A 401 -19.71 24.93 5.28
N THR A 402 -20.39 25.78 4.51
CA THR A 402 -21.62 25.45 3.77
C THR A 402 -21.74 26.33 2.53
N LEU A 403 -22.17 25.71 1.44
CA LEU A 403 -22.59 26.37 0.19
C LEU A 403 -24.11 26.45 0.05
N ASP A 404 -24.87 25.92 1.03
CA ASP A 404 -26.33 25.92 1.07
C ASP A 404 -26.98 25.45 -0.25
N ASP A 405 -26.41 24.40 -0.84
CA ASP A 405 -26.80 23.79 -2.11
C ASP A 405 -26.94 24.78 -3.29
N ILE A 406 -26.35 25.98 -3.22
CA ILE A 406 -26.50 27.01 -4.26
C ILE A 406 -26.03 26.51 -5.62
N VAL A 407 -24.90 25.77 -5.64
CA VAL A 407 -24.33 25.18 -6.85
C VAL A 407 -25.23 24.06 -7.36
N GLU A 408 -25.72 23.20 -6.47
CA GLU A 408 -26.64 22.13 -6.85
C GLU A 408 -27.95 22.66 -7.44
N LYS A 409 -28.57 23.67 -6.83
CA LYS A 409 -29.80 24.27 -7.35
C LYS A 409 -29.61 24.89 -8.73
N LEU A 410 -28.48 25.55 -8.93
CA LEU A 410 -28.10 26.13 -10.22
C LEU A 410 -27.96 25.04 -11.30
N LEU A 411 -27.33 23.91 -10.97
CA LEU A 411 -27.23 22.75 -11.87
C LEU A 411 -28.54 21.95 -12.01
N ARG A 412 -29.48 22.06 -11.06
CA ARG A 412 -30.78 21.35 -11.07
C ARG A 412 -31.71 21.87 -12.17
N GLY A 413 -31.56 23.13 -12.58
CA GLY A 413 -32.30 23.69 -13.72
C GLY A 413 -32.06 22.90 -15.01
N ASP A 414 -30.78 22.71 -15.36
CA ASP A 414 -30.38 21.95 -16.55
C ASP A 414 -30.78 20.47 -16.45
N LEU A 415 -30.63 19.87 -15.26
CA LEU A 415 -31.03 18.49 -15.03
C LEU A 415 -32.55 18.30 -15.19
N LYS A 416 -33.36 19.25 -14.71
CA LYS A 416 -34.81 19.23 -14.87
C LYS A 416 -35.20 19.34 -16.34
N ALA A 417 -34.58 20.26 -17.09
CA ALA A 417 -34.79 20.37 -18.53
C ALA A 417 -34.46 19.06 -19.27
N LEU A 418 -33.38 18.37 -18.87
CA LEU A 418 -33.04 17.06 -19.41
C LEU A 418 -34.06 15.99 -19.03
N SER A 419 -34.50 15.95 -17.77
CA SER A 419 -35.53 15.01 -17.30
C SER A 419 -36.86 15.20 -18.03
N ASP A 420 -37.30 16.44 -18.23
CA ASP A 420 -38.55 16.77 -18.93
C ASP A 420 -38.45 16.38 -20.41
N ALA A 421 -37.31 16.65 -21.05
CA ALA A 421 -37.05 16.19 -22.42
C ALA A 421 -37.02 14.65 -22.53
N LEU A 422 -36.51 13.96 -21.51
CA LEU A 422 -36.52 12.50 -21.44
C LEU A 422 -37.93 11.93 -21.31
N ALA A 423 -38.75 12.51 -20.43
CA ALA A 423 -40.14 12.12 -20.24
C ALA A 423 -40.95 12.32 -21.54
N GLY A 424 -40.87 13.50 -22.17
CA GLY A 424 -41.52 13.76 -23.45
C GLY A 424 -41.04 12.83 -24.58
N SER A 425 -39.78 12.42 -24.55
CA SER A 425 -39.23 11.49 -25.55
C SER A 425 -39.73 10.05 -25.42
N ALA A 426 -40.32 9.68 -24.28
CA ALA A 426 -40.93 8.37 -24.04
C ALA A 426 -42.36 8.29 -24.60
N ASP A 427 -43.07 9.43 -24.65
CA ASP A 427 -44.45 9.54 -25.15
C ASP A 427 -44.54 9.78 -26.67
N ASP A 428 -43.43 10.20 -27.27
CA ASP A 428 -43.27 10.28 -28.73
C ASP A 428 -43.44 8.89 -29.38
N GLY A 429 -44.46 8.76 -30.22
CA GLY A 429 -44.76 7.54 -30.99
C GLY A 429 -43.56 6.98 -31.78
N LEU A 430 -43.69 5.71 -32.20
CA LEU A 430 -42.61 4.83 -32.68
C LEU A 430 -41.71 5.37 -33.82
N PHE A 431 -42.09 6.47 -34.48
CA PHE A 431 -41.47 7.06 -35.68
C PHE A 431 -41.04 8.54 -35.55
N SER A 432 -41.00 9.12 -34.33
CA SER A 432 -40.53 10.50 -34.14
C SER A 432 -39.03 10.65 -34.48
N ALA A 433 -38.71 11.60 -35.37
CA ALA A 433 -37.38 11.82 -35.94
C ALA A 433 -36.54 12.89 -35.22
N HIS A 434 -37.10 13.58 -34.22
CA HIS A 434 -36.42 14.70 -33.55
C HIS A 434 -35.49 14.21 -32.44
N VAL A 435 -34.24 13.90 -32.80
CA VAL A 435 -33.16 13.63 -31.83
C VAL A 435 -32.67 14.94 -31.18
N GLN A 436 -32.85 16.07 -31.86
CA GLN A 436 -32.38 17.39 -31.45
C GLN A 436 -32.98 17.88 -30.12
N GLY A 437 -34.23 17.50 -29.80
CA GLY A 437 -34.88 17.87 -28.53
C GLY A 437 -34.23 17.26 -27.27
N LEU A 438 -33.47 16.17 -27.42
CA LEU A 438 -32.71 15.54 -26.33
C LEU A 438 -31.24 15.97 -26.30
N LEU A 439 -30.68 16.38 -27.44
CA LEU A 439 -29.26 16.71 -27.55
C LEU A 439 -28.94 18.06 -26.89
N THR A 440 -29.83 19.06 -26.98
CA THR A 440 -29.59 20.37 -26.37
C THR A 440 -29.56 20.31 -24.83
N PRO A 441 -30.55 19.72 -24.14
CA PRO A 441 -30.50 19.60 -22.68
C PRO A 441 -29.35 18.69 -22.20
N LEU A 442 -28.99 17.67 -22.99
CA LEU A 442 -27.86 16.80 -22.68
C LEU A 442 -26.53 17.56 -22.80
N ARG A 443 -26.40 18.42 -23.81
CA ARG A 443 -25.24 19.30 -24.00
C ARG A 443 -25.11 20.28 -22.84
N ASP A 444 -26.21 20.88 -22.43
CA ASP A 444 -26.24 21.84 -21.32
C ASP A 444 -25.77 21.20 -20.00
N VAL A 445 -26.28 20.01 -19.66
CA VAL A 445 -25.81 19.26 -18.48
C VAL A 445 -24.32 18.88 -18.60
N ALA A 446 -23.87 18.46 -19.79
CA ALA A 446 -22.49 18.03 -20.03
C ALA A 446 -21.48 19.18 -20.12
N ALA A 447 -21.94 20.43 -20.31
CA ALA A 447 -21.07 21.60 -20.39
C ALA A 447 -20.48 22.02 -19.04
N SER A 448 -21.06 21.56 -17.92
CA SER A 448 -20.53 21.84 -16.58
C SER A 448 -19.51 20.78 -16.16
N GLU A 449 -18.27 21.19 -15.84
CA GLU A 449 -17.21 20.27 -15.39
C GLU A 449 -17.62 19.47 -14.14
N LEU A 450 -18.30 20.11 -13.19
CA LEU A 450 -18.84 19.46 -11.99
C LEU A 450 -19.75 18.26 -12.33
N ASN A 451 -20.63 18.40 -13.32
CA ASN A 451 -21.48 17.30 -13.77
C ASN A 451 -20.66 16.19 -14.42
N ALA A 452 -19.63 16.53 -15.19
CA ALA A 452 -18.76 15.54 -15.82
C ALA A 452 -17.98 14.71 -14.77
N ASP A 453 -17.43 15.36 -13.75
CA ASP A 453 -16.69 14.70 -12.67
C ASP A 453 -17.60 13.81 -11.81
N VAL A 454 -18.80 14.30 -11.46
CA VAL A 454 -19.83 13.52 -10.73
C VAL A 454 -20.29 12.31 -11.54
N ILE A 455 -20.49 12.47 -12.85
CA ILE A 455 -20.84 11.35 -13.74
C ILE A 455 -19.69 10.34 -13.77
N GLU A 456 -18.43 10.79 -13.83
CA GLU A 456 -17.26 9.91 -13.88
C GLU A 456 -17.10 9.08 -12.59
N SER A 457 -17.18 9.70 -11.40
CA SER A 457 -17.07 9.00 -10.11
C SER A 457 -18.22 8.00 -9.89
N VAL A 458 -19.44 8.39 -10.25
CA VAL A 458 -20.62 7.52 -10.08
C VAL A 458 -20.58 6.32 -11.04
N LEU A 459 -19.97 6.49 -12.22
CA LEU A 459 -19.79 5.43 -13.21
C LEU A 459 -18.59 4.52 -12.95
N SER A 460 -17.52 5.03 -12.31
CA SER A 460 -16.37 4.23 -11.88
C SER A 460 -16.74 3.27 -10.73
N GLY A 461 -17.85 3.53 -10.03
CA GLY A 461 -18.34 2.68 -8.94
C GLY A 461 -17.67 2.99 -7.61
N GLU A 462 -17.11 4.19 -7.47
CA GLU A 462 -16.63 4.71 -6.19
C GLU A 462 -17.78 4.83 -5.18
N ALA A 463 -17.48 4.61 -3.90
CA ALA A 463 -18.48 4.61 -2.82
C ALA A 463 -19.04 6.01 -2.54
N ASP A 464 -18.22 7.04 -2.77
CA ASP A 464 -18.57 8.46 -2.64
C ASP A 464 -18.52 9.12 -4.03
N HIS A 465 -19.46 10.02 -4.32
CA HIS A 465 -19.44 10.82 -5.53
C HIS A 465 -18.44 11.99 -5.41
N ALA A 466 -17.89 12.46 -6.53
CA ALA A 466 -17.00 13.62 -6.55
C ALA A 466 -17.70 14.87 -5.96
N HIS A 467 -16.93 15.69 -5.24
CA HIS A 467 -17.40 16.94 -4.63
C HIS A 467 -18.58 16.79 -3.65
N VAL A 468 -18.48 15.86 -2.68
CA VAL A 468 -19.48 15.61 -1.62
C VAL A 468 -19.91 16.88 -0.87
N ASP A 469 -19.00 17.85 -0.68
CA ASP A 469 -19.28 19.12 0.00
C ASP A 469 -20.08 20.13 -0.87
N VAL A 470 -20.27 19.85 -2.16
CA VAL A 470 -20.88 20.78 -3.14
C VAL A 470 -22.20 20.25 -3.70
N VAL A 471 -22.34 18.93 -3.82
CA VAL A 471 -23.48 18.27 -4.47
C VAL A 471 -23.94 17.08 -3.65
N SER A 472 -25.25 16.89 -3.48
CA SER A 472 -25.82 15.77 -2.74
C SER A 472 -25.74 14.44 -3.49
N ALA A 473 -25.76 13.33 -2.75
CA ALA A 473 -25.78 11.98 -3.32
C ALA A 473 -27.03 11.72 -4.17
N ASP A 474 -28.18 12.31 -3.79
CA ASP A 474 -29.43 12.21 -4.53
C ASP A 474 -29.32 12.91 -5.89
N TYR A 475 -28.71 14.10 -5.93
CA TYR A 475 -28.44 14.79 -7.19
C TYR A 475 -27.50 13.97 -8.08
N ALA A 476 -26.38 13.49 -7.53
CA ALA A 476 -25.41 12.68 -8.28
C ALA A 476 -26.06 11.45 -8.94
N ASN A 477 -26.95 10.76 -8.21
CA ASN A 477 -27.72 9.64 -8.73
C ASN A 477 -28.74 10.06 -9.81
N ASN A 478 -29.42 11.20 -9.62
CA ASN A 478 -30.39 11.71 -10.60
C ASN A 478 -29.72 12.15 -11.91
N VAL A 479 -28.55 12.80 -11.84
CA VAL A 479 -27.75 13.12 -13.04
C VAL A 479 -27.36 11.84 -13.76
N ARG A 480 -26.86 10.83 -13.04
CA ARG A 480 -26.49 9.55 -13.62
C ARG A 480 -27.66 8.90 -14.36
N THR A 481 -28.83 8.83 -13.73
CA THR A 481 -30.00 8.19 -14.33
C THR A 481 -30.51 8.94 -15.56
N CYS A 482 -30.58 10.27 -15.50
CA CYS A 482 -31.02 11.11 -16.62
C CYS A 482 -30.04 11.04 -17.79
N VAL A 483 -28.73 11.22 -17.56
CA VAL A 483 -27.71 11.18 -18.61
C VAL A 483 -27.64 9.80 -19.27
N LEU A 484 -27.67 8.71 -18.49
CA LEU A 484 -27.71 7.35 -19.06
C LEU A 484 -29.01 7.09 -19.82
N GLY A 485 -30.15 7.61 -19.33
CA GLY A 485 -31.43 7.57 -20.02
C GLY A 485 -31.35 8.24 -21.40
N ALA A 486 -30.80 9.45 -21.45
CA ALA A 486 -30.62 10.23 -22.67
C ALA A 486 -29.71 9.56 -23.67
N LEU A 487 -28.54 9.10 -23.23
CA LEU A 487 -27.60 8.37 -24.10
C LEU A 487 -28.25 7.12 -24.71
N ARG A 488 -29.00 6.36 -23.90
CA ARG A 488 -29.73 5.16 -24.39
C ARG A 488 -30.81 5.53 -25.40
N GLN A 489 -31.57 6.59 -25.17
CA GLN A 489 -32.65 7.03 -26.06
C GLN A 489 -32.09 7.55 -27.39
N VAL A 490 -31.00 8.34 -27.35
CA VAL A 490 -30.27 8.81 -28.54
C VAL A 490 -29.76 7.62 -29.36
N TYR A 491 -29.12 6.64 -28.71
CA TYR A 491 -28.57 5.47 -29.38
C TYR A 491 -29.65 4.61 -30.06
N THR A 492 -30.77 4.36 -29.38
CA THR A 492 -31.88 3.55 -29.92
C THR A 492 -32.61 4.26 -31.07
N ARG A 493 -32.82 5.59 -30.98
CA ARG A 493 -33.42 6.37 -32.08
C ARG A 493 -32.52 6.39 -33.31
N LEU A 494 -31.21 6.59 -33.15
CA LEU A 494 -30.25 6.49 -34.25
C LEU A 494 -30.21 5.09 -34.87
N ALA A 495 -30.27 4.04 -34.04
CA ALA A 495 -30.33 2.65 -34.52
C ALA A 495 -31.58 2.40 -35.38
N LYS A 496 -32.74 2.91 -34.96
CA LYS A 496 -34.00 2.86 -35.73
C LYS A 496 -33.94 3.67 -37.04
N GLN A 497 -33.14 4.73 -37.12
CA GLN A 497 -32.94 5.46 -38.37
C GLN A 497 -32.04 4.70 -39.35
N PHE A 498 -31.17 3.81 -38.83
CA PHE A 498 -30.10 3.18 -39.60
C PHE A 498 -30.38 1.72 -40.00
N TRP A 499 -31.17 0.95 -39.23
CA TRP A 499 -31.31 -0.52 -39.43
C TRP A 499 -31.75 -0.95 -40.84
N TRP A 500 -32.68 -0.24 -41.46
CA TRP A 500 -33.18 -0.57 -42.79
C TRP A 500 -32.11 -0.31 -43.87
N LYS A 501 -31.26 0.71 -43.68
CA LYS A 501 -30.17 1.05 -44.60
C LYS A 501 -29.10 -0.04 -44.60
N SER A 502 -28.73 -0.55 -43.42
CA SER A 502 -27.79 -1.67 -43.31
C SER A 502 -28.36 -2.97 -43.87
N ALA A 503 -29.65 -3.25 -43.64
CA ALA A 503 -30.31 -4.44 -44.18
C ALA A 503 -30.39 -4.41 -45.72
N LEU A 504 -30.75 -3.26 -46.31
CA LEU A 504 -30.84 -3.09 -47.76
C LEU A 504 -29.46 -3.19 -48.42
N ALA A 505 -28.44 -2.57 -47.83
CA ALA A 505 -27.06 -2.66 -48.34
C ALA A 505 -26.52 -4.11 -48.30
N ALA A 506 -26.77 -4.84 -47.21
CA ALA A 506 -26.34 -6.23 -47.07
C ALA A 506 -27.06 -7.16 -48.06
N LEU A 507 -28.37 -6.96 -48.24
CA LEU A 507 -29.17 -7.67 -49.24
C LEU A 507 -28.64 -7.43 -50.66
N ALA A 508 -28.41 -6.16 -51.03
CA ALA A 508 -27.90 -5.79 -52.35
C ALA A 508 -26.52 -6.41 -52.61
N ALA A 509 -25.63 -6.38 -51.62
CA ALA A 509 -24.30 -7.00 -51.71
C ALA A 509 -24.38 -8.51 -51.89
N ALA A 510 -25.27 -9.20 -51.14
CA ALA A 510 -25.46 -10.64 -51.25
C ALA A 510 -26.02 -11.04 -52.63
N ILE A 511 -27.00 -10.30 -53.16
CA ILE A 511 -27.58 -10.57 -54.49
C ILE A 511 -26.53 -10.34 -55.59
N ALA A 512 -25.80 -9.23 -55.53
CA ALA A 512 -24.78 -8.90 -56.53
C ALA A 512 -23.65 -9.95 -56.55
N THR A 513 -23.15 -10.36 -55.40
CA THR A 513 -22.07 -11.36 -55.30
C THR A 513 -22.54 -12.78 -55.62
N TRP A 514 -23.80 -13.12 -55.34
CA TRP A 514 -24.39 -14.38 -55.82
C TRP A 514 -24.33 -14.48 -57.35
N PHE A 515 -24.64 -13.39 -58.06
CA PHE A 515 -24.64 -13.36 -59.52
C PHE A 515 -23.26 -13.69 -60.13
N PHE A 516 -22.16 -13.46 -59.42
CA PHE A 516 -20.81 -13.73 -59.94
C PHE A 516 -20.15 -14.98 -59.33
N ALA A 517 -20.32 -15.23 -58.03
CA ALA A 517 -19.53 -16.19 -57.27
C ALA A 517 -20.34 -17.27 -56.53
N GLY A 518 -21.67 -17.30 -56.69
CA GLY A 518 -22.54 -18.34 -56.11
C GLY A 518 -22.87 -18.15 -54.62
N ARG A 519 -23.61 -19.13 -54.05
CA ARG A 519 -24.25 -19.03 -52.73
C ARG A 519 -23.28 -18.77 -51.56
N GLY A 520 -22.15 -19.48 -51.54
CA GLY A 520 -21.18 -19.36 -50.44
C GLY A 520 -20.55 -17.96 -50.37
N ALA A 521 -20.13 -17.43 -51.51
CA ALA A 521 -19.57 -16.08 -51.61
C ALA A 521 -20.60 -14.98 -51.29
N ALA A 522 -21.87 -15.19 -51.65
CA ALA A 522 -22.96 -14.28 -51.36
C ALA A 522 -23.22 -14.09 -49.86
N ALA A 523 -23.21 -15.19 -49.10
CA ALA A 523 -23.37 -15.14 -47.65
C ALA A 523 -22.20 -14.41 -46.99
N VAL A 524 -20.96 -14.68 -47.43
CA VAL A 524 -19.75 -14.01 -46.90
C VAL A 524 -19.77 -12.51 -47.20
N ALA A 525 -20.08 -12.11 -48.43
CA ALA A 525 -20.16 -10.70 -48.80
C ALA A 525 -21.26 -9.96 -48.04
N GLY A 526 -22.44 -10.57 -47.89
CA GLY A 526 -23.53 -10.02 -47.09
C GLY A 526 -23.12 -9.78 -45.63
N LEU A 527 -22.46 -10.77 -44.99
CA LEU A 527 -21.96 -10.67 -43.61
C LEU A 527 -20.84 -9.63 -43.46
N LEU A 528 -19.97 -9.44 -44.46
CA LEU A 528 -18.97 -8.37 -44.44
C LEU A 528 -19.63 -6.99 -44.48
N VAL A 529 -20.69 -6.84 -45.28
CA VAL A 529 -21.45 -5.58 -45.36
C VAL A 529 -22.26 -5.31 -44.09
N THR A 530 -22.78 -6.33 -43.40
CA THR A 530 -23.41 -6.12 -42.08
C THR A 530 -22.40 -5.61 -41.06
N GLY A 531 -21.18 -6.16 -41.05
CA GLY A 531 -20.07 -5.68 -40.21
C GLY A 531 -19.67 -4.23 -40.52
N ALA A 532 -19.51 -3.90 -41.80
CA ALA A 532 -19.21 -2.52 -42.25
C ALA A 532 -20.34 -1.53 -41.92
N GLY A 533 -21.60 -1.97 -42.04
CA GLY A 533 -22.77 -1.19 -41.65
C GLY A 533 -22.81 -0.89 -40.15
N TYR A 534 -22.50 -1.87 -39.31
CA TYR A 534 -22.39 -1.67 -37.86
C TYR A 534 -21.24 -0.72 -37.49
N TRP A 535 -20.10 -0.82 -38.18
CA TRP A 535 -18.99 0.11 -38.01
C TRP A 535 -19.37 1.56 -38.39
N LEU A 536 -20.05 1.75 -39.53
CA LEU A 536 -20.53 3.07 -39.97
C LEU A 536 -21.57 3.65 -39.00
N PHE A 537 -22.44 2.82 -38.45
CA PHE A 537 -23.39 3.23 -37.41
C PHE A 537 -22.65 3.77 -36.17
N ASN A 538 -21.67 3.01 -35.66
CA ASN A 538 -20.87 3.46 -34.51
C ASN A 538 -20.12 4.76 -34.80
N ARG A 539 -19.60 4.94 -36.02
CA ARG A 539 -18.96 6.19 -36.43
C ARG A 539 -19.94 7.37 -36.45
N LYS A 540 -21.18 7.17 -36.90
CA LYS A 540 -22.23 8.20 -36.87
C LYS A 540 -22.68 8.55 -35.46
N VAL A 541 -22.90 7.54 -34.61
CA VAL A 541 -23.22 7.76 -33.20
C VAL A 541 -22.10 8.55 -32.51
N LYS A 542 -20.83 8.20 -32.77
CA LYS A 542 -19.68 8.95 -32.26
C LYS A 542 -19.72 10.41 -32.68
N ALA A 543 -20.00 10.69 -33.96
CA ALA A 543 -20.06 12.06 -34.48
C ALA A 543 -21.16 12.89 -33.81
N VAL A 544 -22.37 12.33 -33.69
CA VAL A 544 -23.51 13.01 -33.05
C VAL A 544 -23.25 13.26 -31.56
N LEU A 545 -22.67 12.27 -30.86
CA LEU A 545 -22.33 12.42 -29.45
C LEU A 545 -21.13 13.36 -29.24
N SER A 546 -20.17 13.41 -30.16
CA SER A 546 -19.04 14.36 -30.04
C SER A 546 -19.48 15.80 -30.25
N GLU A 547 -20.46 16.03 -31.11
CA GLU A 547 -21.06 17.35 -31.31
C GLU A 547 -21.89 17.78 -30.10
N ALA A 548 -22.60 16.85 -29.47
CA ALA A 548 -23.43 17.13 -28.30
C ALA A 548 -22.63 17.26 -26.99
N LEU A 549 -21.57 16.46 -26.80
CA LEU A 549 -20.80 16.43 -25.55
C LEU A 549 -19.57 17.36 -25.60
N GLY A 550 -19.26 17.98 -26.74
CA GLY A 550 -18.16 18.95 -26.85
C GLY A 550 -16.77 18.35 -27.05
N GLY A 551 -16.66 17.03 -27.26
CA GLY A 551 -15.36 16.39 -27.51
C GLY A 551 -15.41 14.92 -27.94
N GLU A 552 -14.47 14.51 -28.79
CA GLU A 552 -14.36 13.11 -29.25
C GLU A 552 -14.07 12.11 -28.13
N ARG A 553 -13.29 12.53 -27.12
CA ARG A 553 -12.93 11.69 -25.96
C ARG A 553 -14.16 11.41 -25.09
N GLN A 554 -14.99 12.42 -24.83
CA GLN A 554 -16.23 12.29 -24.06
C GLN A 554 -17.26 11.43 -24.82
N ALA A 555 -17.37 11.56 -26.14
CA ALA A 555 -18.22 10.72 -26.97
C ALA A 555 -17.82 9.25 -26.96
N LEU A 556 -16.52 8.93 -27.06
CA LEU A 556 -16.02 7.56 -26.97
C LEU A 556 -16.32 6.94 -25.60
N ARG A 557 -16.11 7.70 -24.53
CA ARG A 557 -16.45 7.26 -23.16
C ARG A 557 -17.95 7.01 -23.02
N ALA A 558 -18.80 7.94 -23.47
CA ALA A 558 -20.25 7.80 -23.46
C ALA A 558 -20.73 6.56 -24.22
N MET A 559 -20.12 6.24 -25.37
CA MET A 559 -20.40 5.02 -26.13
C MET A 559 -19.98 3.74 -25.38
N GLN A 560 -18.84 3.74 -24.68
CA GLN A 560 -18.40 2.61 -23.87
C GLN A 560 -19.34 2.36 -22.67
N ILE A 561 -19.79 3.43 -22.03
CA ILE A 561 -20.71 3.38 -20.88
C ILE A 561 -22.10 2.90 -21.33
N ALA A 562 -22.62 3.44 -22.43
CA ALA A 562 -23.86 2.95 -23.05
C ALA A 562 -23.72 1.48 -23.51
N GLY A 563 -22.50 1.08 -23.89
CA GLY A 563 -22.10 -0.24 -24.34
C GLY A 563 -22.48 -1.39 -23.42
N LYS A 564 -22.40 -1.18 -22.10
CA LYS A 564 -22.55 -2.24 -21.07
C LYS A 564 -24.01 -2.55 -20.69
N GLY A 565 -25.01 -1.82 -21.22
CA GLY A 565 -26.41 -1.96 -20.82
C GLY A 565 -27.24 -3.00 -21.61
N ARG A 566 -28.19 -3.67 -20.95
CA ARG A 566 -29.13 -4.65 -21.56
C ARG A 566 -29.93 -4.10 -22.75
N ARG A 567 -30.22 -2.79 -22.79
CA ARG A 567 -30.89 -2.11 -23.93
C ARG A 567 -29.96 -1.83 -25.11
N ASN A 568 -28.63 -1.86 -24.94
CA ASN A 568 -27.70 -1.77 -26.07
C ASN A 568 -27.72 -3.06 -26.90
N GLN A 569 -27.93 -4.22 -26.26
CA GLN A 569 -28.18 -5.47 -26.98
C GLN A 569 -29.41 -5.33 -27.89
N LEU A 570 -30.46 -4.63 -27.45
CA LEU A 570 -31.63 -4.38 -28.31
C LEU A 570 -31.27 -3.53 -29.54
N ALA A 571 -30.46 -2.48 -29.38
CA ALA A 571 -30.05 -1.65 -30.51
C ALA A 571 -29.09 -2.37 -31.47
N GLN A 572 -28.17 -3.20 -30.94
CA GLN A 572 -27.32 -4.09 -31.73
C GLN A 572 -28.15 -5.12 -32.49
N VAL A 573 -29.11 -5.75 -31.82
CA VAL A 573 -30.07 -6.69 -32.43
C VAL A 573 -30.92 -5.99 -33.49
N LEU A 574 -31.39 -4.77 -33.24
CA LEU A 574 -32.16 -3.97 -34.20
C LEU A 574 -31.40 -3.73 -35.51
N ILE A 575 -30.08 -3.55 -35.48
CA ILE A 575 -29.28 -3.30 -36.68
C ILE A 575 -28.81 -4.61 -37.33
N LEU A 576 -28.30 -5.55 -36.53
CA LEU A 576 -27.66 -6.75 -37.03
C LEU A 576 -28.67 -7.85 -37.41
N ALA A 577 -29.78 -8.01 -36.67
CA ALA A 577 -30.71 -9.11 -36.91
C ALA A 577 -31.46 -8.97 -38.25
N PRO A 578 -32.01 -7.80 -38.62
CA PRO A 578 -32.66 -7.63 -39.92
C PRO A 578 -31.69 -7.81 -41.09
N ALA A 579 -30.46 -7.30 -40.95
CA ALA A 579 -29.44 -7.42 -41.98
C ALA A 579 -28.96 -8.88 -42.14
N SER A 580 -28.77 -9.59 -41.03
CA SER A 580 -28.40 -11.01 -41.05
C SER A 580 -29.52 -11.89 -41.61
N LEU A 581 -30.78 -11.62 -41.22
CA LEU A 581 -31.95 -12.29 -41.78
C LEU A 581 -32.09 -12.05 -43.28
N ALA A 582 -31.84 -10.83 -43.75
CA ALA A 582 -31.86 -10.49 -45.18
C ALA A 582 -30.78 -11.27 -45.96
N VAL A 583 -29.56 -11.37 -45.41
CA VAL A 583 -28.46 -12.15 -46.02
C VAL A 583 -28.77 -13.65 -46.02
N LEU A 584 -29.31 -14.19 -44.92
CA LEU A 584 -29.72 -15.59 -44.83
C LEU A 584 -30.84 -15.90 -45.83
N ALA A 585 -31.90 -15.09 -45.86
CA ALA A 585 -33.01 -15.25 -46.79
C ALA A 585 -32.53 -15.22 -48.25
N ALA A 586 -31.62 -14.30 -48.61
CA ALA A 586 -31.02 -14.26 -49.94
C ALA A 586 -30.18 -15.53 -50.21
N SER A 587 -29.35 -15.96 -49.27
CA SER A 587 -28.45 -17.11 -49.47
C SER A 587 -29.19 -18.45 -49.66
N TYR A 588 -30.33 -18.64 -48.98
CA TYR A 588 -31.16 -19.85 -49.10
C TYR A 588 -32.14 -19.78 -50.27
N GLY A 589 -32.70 -18.59 -50.56
CA GLY A 589 -33.69 -18.40 -51.62
C GLY A 589 -33.11 -18.38 -53.04
N LEU A 590 -31.84 -18.01 -53.21
CA LEU A 590 -31.21 -17.92 -54.53
C LEU A 590 -30.77 -19.30 -55.04
N PRO A 591 -30.95 -19.69 -56.32
CA PRO A 591 -30.65 -21.05 -56.81
C PRO A 591 -29.15 -21.42 -56.78
N ALA A 592 -28.85 -22.72 -56.69
CA ALA A 592 -27.48 -23.23 -56.76
C ALA A 592 -26.98 -23.17 -58.21
N ARG A 593 -25.86 -22.49 -58.45
CA ARG A 593 -25.18 -22.55 -59.75
C ARG A 593 -24.56 -23.93 -59.93
N VAL A 594 -25.09 -24.71 -60.85
CA VAL A 594 -24.36 -25.86 -61.42
C VAL A 594 -23.31 -25.28 -62.35
N ARG A 595 -22.01 -25.51 -62.05
CA ARG A 595 -20.94 -25.13 -62.97
C ARG A 595 -21.15 -25.91 -64.27
N PRO A 596 -21.25 -25.25 -65.44
CA PRO A 596 -21.19 -26.00 -66.69
C PRO A 596 -19.88 -26.77 -66.74
N ALA A 597 -19.96 -28.08 -67.02
CA ALA A 597 -18.80 -28.94 -67.19
C ALA A 597 -17.91 -28.35 -68.29
N ALA A 598 -16.60 -28.28 -68.01
CA ALA A 598 -15.62 -27.84 -68.99
C ALA A 598 -15.66 -28.79 -70.19
N ALA A 599 -15.98 -28.25 -71.36
CA ALA A 599 -15.72 -28.94 -72.63
C ALA A 599 -14.20 -28.83 -72.94
N PRO A 600 -13.59 -29.88 -73.53
CA PRO A 600 -12.15 -30.11 -73.57
C PRO A 600 -11.32 -29.05 -74.30
#